data_AF-A0A4Q9RM71-F1
#
_entry.id   AF-A0A4Q9RM71-F1
#
_cell.length_a   1.000
_cell.length_b   1.000
_cell.length_c   1.000
_cell.angle_alpha   90.00
_cell.angle_beta   90.00
_cell.angle_gamma   90.00
#
_symmetry.space_group_name_H-M   'P 1'
#
loop_
_entity.id
_entity.type
_entity.pdbx_description
1 polymer ?
#
loop_
_entity_poly.entity_id
_entity_poly.type
_entity_poly.pdbx_seq_one_letter_code
_entity_poly.pdbx_strand_id
1 'polypeptide(L)'
;EADNCDSGLEATYSDAVADGNCANESVITRTWSVTDDCGNTATLVQTINVVDTTAPTFTVPADVTIECDQDANDLTLTGDVTDEADNCDSGLEATYSDAVADGNCANESVITRTWSVTDDCGNTATLVQTINVVDTTAPTFTVPADVTIECDQDANNLTLTGDVTDEADNCDSSLEATYSDAVADGNCANESVITRTWSLTDDCGNTATLVQTINVVDTTAPTFTVPADV
;
A
#
# COMPACT_ATOMS: atom_id res chain seq x y z
N GLU A 1 36.70 53.81 19.93
CA GLU A 1 36.35 55.14 19.36
C GLU A 1 37.58 56.04 19.42
N ALA A 2 37.64 57.12 18.65
CA ALA A 2 38.77 58.07 18.68
C ALA A 2 38.31 59.49 18.35
N ASP A 3 38.76 60.45 19.15
CA ASP A 3 38.59 61.88 18.95
C ASP A 3 39.95 62.57 19.20
N ASN A 4 40.22 63.68 18.53
CA ASN A 4 41.47 64.42 18.67
C ASN A 4 41.52 65.28 19.95
N CYS A 5 40.39 65.50 20.61
CA CYS A 5 40.24 66.34 21.81
C CYS A 5 39.51 65.66 22.98
N ASP A 6 38.89 64.49 22.75
CA ASP A 6 38.13 63.76 23.77
C ASP A 6 38.70 62.34 24.00
N SER A 7 38.65 61.87 25.24
CA SER A 7 39.11 60.54 25.66
C SER A 7 38.07 59.87 26.54
N GLY A 8 37.81 58.58 26.32
CA GLY A 8 36.78 57.86 27.05
C GLY A 8 35.41 57.85 26.38
N LEU A 9 35.36 58.17 25.08
CA LEU A 9 34.20 57.98 24.23
C LEU A 9 33.67 56.54 24.34
N GLU A 10 32.35 56.41 24.41
CA GLU A 10 31.64 55.12 24.42
C GLU A 10 30.51 55.18 23.39
N ALA A 11 30.54 54.30 22.40
CA ALA A 11 29.46 54.18 21.43
C ALA A 11 28.25 53.51 22.08
N THR A 12 27.09 54.11 21.86
CA THR A 12 25.78 53.52 22.17
C THR A 12 25.17 52.95 20.89
N TYR A 13 24.19 52.04 21.03
CA TYR A 13 23.44 51.54 19.89
C TYR A 13 21.94 51.51 20.17
N SER A 14 21.15 51.56 19.10
CA SER A 14 19.72 51.30 19.11
C SER A 14 19.36 50.40 17.94
N ASP A 15 18.44 49.46 18.17
CA ASP A 15 17.99 48.49 17.18
C ASP A 15 16.56 48.78 16.76
N ALA A 16 16.33 48.73 15.45
CA ALA A 16 14.99 48.62 14.86
C ALA A 16 14.87 47.26 14.17
N VAL A 17 13.84 46.50 14.53
CA VAL A 17 13.56 45.17 13.96
C VAL A 17 12.38 45.29 13.00
N ALA A 18 12.53 44.74 11.81
CA ALA A 18 11.46 44.55 10.84
C ALA A 18 11.35 43.07 10.48
N ASP A 19 10.15 42.63 10.11
CA ASP A 19 9.91 41.27 9.64
C ASP A 19 10.71 41.01 8.35
N GLY A 20 11.19 39.78 8.19
CA GLY A 20 11.87 39.31 6.99
C GLY A 20 10.91 38.92 5.86
N ASN A 21 11.37 38.05 4.97
CA ASN A 21 10.57 37.64 3.81
C ASN A 21 9.69 36.41 4.10
N CYS A 22 10.03 35.61 5.12
CA CYS A 22 9.22 34.50 5.60
C CYS A 22 9.01 34.56 7.11
N ALA A 23 8.20 33.64 7.63
CA ALA A 23 7.95 33.53 9.07
C ALA A 23 9.28 33.34 9.82
N ASN A 24 9.41 33.99 10.98
CA ASN A 24 10.58 33.91 11.86
C ASN A 24 11.90 34.51 11.29
N GLU A 25 11.90 35.06 10.07
CA GLU A 25 12.97 35.94 9.59
C GLU A 25 12.83 37.38 10.09
N SER A 26 13.96 38.08 10.19
CA SER A 26 13.94 39.51 10.54
C SER A 26 15.15 40.26 9.99
N VAL A 27 14.96 41.57 9.78
CA VAL A 27 16.02 42.52 9.46
C VAL A 27 16.20 43.45 10.64
N ILE A 28 17.38 43.41 11.26
CA ILE A 28 17.75 44.29 12.37
C ILE A 28 18.62 45.43 11.81
N THR A 29 18.11 46.66 11.92
CA THR A 29 18.86 47.87 11.62
C THR A 29 19.42 48.44 12.93
N ARG A 30 20.72 48.24 13.16
CA ARG A 30 21.43 48.75 14.33
C ARG A 30 22.09 50.09 14.00
N THR A 31 21.70 51.14 14.72
CA THR A 31 22.31 52.47 14.61
C THR A 31 23.23 52.70 15.80
N TRP A 32 24.53 52.77 15.53
CA TRP A 32 25.55 53.18 16.48
C TRP A 32 25.62 54.71 16.55
N SER A 33 25.76 55.27 17.75
CA SER A 33 25.91 56.71 17.99
C SER A 33 27.01 56.95 19.02
N VAL A 34 27.95 57.83 18.71
CA VAL A 34 28.95 58.33 19.65
C VAL A 34 28.88 59.86 19.66
N THR A 35 28.92 60.44 20.86
CA THR A 35 28.87 61.89 21.05
C THR A 35 30.05 62.31 21.93
N ASP A 36 30.80 63.32 21.51
CA ASP A 36 31.90 63.88 22.31
C ASP A 36 31.39 64.83 23.41
N ASP A 37 32.29 65.21 24.33
CA ASP A 37 32.03 66.16 25.42
C ASP A 37 31.54 67.54 24.93
N CYS A 38 31.79 67.88 23.66
CA CYS A 38 31.34 69.12 23.02
C CYS A 38 29.97 68.98 22.33
N GLY A 39 29.37 67.78 22.30
CA GLY A 39 28.08 67.49 21.67
C GLY A 39 28.15 67.11 20.19
N ASN A 40 29.34 66.95 19.59
CA ASN A 40 29.45 66.48 18.21
C ASN A 40 29.12 64.99 18.15
N THR A 41 28.25 64.60 17.21
CA THR A 41 27.74 63.23 17.12
C THR A 41 28.10 62.59 15.78
N ALA A 42 28.56 61.34 15.81
CA ALA A 42 28.73 60.49 14.64
C ALA A 42 27.82 59.26 14.73
N THR A 43 27.25 58.84 13.59
CA THR A 43 26.39 57.65 13.53
C THR A 43 26.85 56.68 12.45
N LEU A 44 26.67 55.38 12.69
CA LEU A 44 26.91 54.32 11.73
C LEU A 44 25.76 53.31 11.77
N VAL A 45 25.27 52.92 10.60
CA VAL A 45 24.20 51.93 10.47
C VAL A 45 24.79 50.58 10.07
N GLN A 46 24.39 49.53 10.78
CA GLN A 46 24.65 48.13 10.48
C GLN A 46 23.31 47.43 10.21
N THR A 47 23.21 46.71 9.09
CA THR A 47 22.07 45.83 8.78
C THR A 47 22.46 44.38 9.07
N ILE A 48 21.63 43.69 9.84
CA ILE A 48 21.79 42.27 10.20
C ILE A 48 20.56 41.54 9.70
N ASN A 49 20.75 40.52 8.86
CA ASN A 49 19.66 39.70 8.34
C ASN A 49 19.65 38.38 9.10
N VAL A 50 18.50 38.06 9.69
CA VAL A 50 18.17 36.75 10.22
C VAL A 50 17.35 36.05 9.16
N VAL A 51 17.92 35.00 8.58
CA VAL A 51 17.33 34.21 7.49
C VAL A 51 17.21 32.76 7.92
N ASP A 52 16.19 32.07 7.44
CA ASP A 52 16.09 30.63 7.58
C ASP A 52 16.44 29.92 6.27
N THR A 53 17.41 29.03 6.36
CA THR A 53 17.95 28.29 5.22
C THR A 53 18.10 26.81 5.54
N THR A 54 17.58 26.37 6.68
CA THR A 54 17.72 24.99 7.14
C THR A 54 16.46 24.25 6.76
N ALA A 55 16.58 23.09 6.12
CA ALA A 55 15.42 22.27 5.84
C ALA A 55 14.96 21.53 7.11
N PRO A 56 13.66 21.24 7.23
CA PRO A 56 13.15 20.38 8.28
C PRO A 56 13.81 19.00 8.33
N THR A 57 13.66 18.33 9.47
CA THR A 57 14.07 16.95 9.69
C THR A 57 12.89 16.10 10.12
N PHE A 58 12.86 14.85 9.67
CA PHE A 58 11.85 13.86 10.03
C PHE A 58 12.35 12.44 9.68
N THR A 59 11.64 11.42 10.12
CA THR A 59 11.81 10.03 9.67
C THR A 59 10.56 9.55 8.93
N VAL A 60 10.72 8.55 8.06
CA VAL A 60 9.59 7.90 7.39
C VAL A 60 9.24 6.59 8.06
N PRO A 61 7.97 6.14 7.96
CA PRO A 61 7.60 4.80 8.34
C PRO A 61 8.47 3.75 7.63
N ALA A 62 8.62 2.58 8.26
CA ALA A 62 9.34 1.47 7.65
C ALA A 62 8.61 0.96 6.39
N ASP A 63 9.37 0.36 5.49
CA ASP A 63 8.80 -0.38 4.36
C ASP A 63 7.85 -1.46 4.86
N VAL A 64 6.77 -1.69 4.12
CA VAL A 64 5.69 -2.61 4.52
C VAL A 64 5.20 -3.44 3.33
N THR A 65 4.63 -4.59 3.63
CA THR A 65 3.93 -5.44 2.66
C THR A 65 2.47 -5.57 3.10
N ILE A 66 1.54 -5.39 2.16
CA ILE A 66 0.09 -5.48 2.38
C ILE A 66 -0.54 -6.38 1.32
N GLU A 67 -1.70 -6.97 1.63
CA GLU A 67 -2.49 -7.71 0.64
C GLU A 67 -3.11 -6.77 -0.39
N CYS A 68 -3.41 -7.27 -1.58
CA CYS A 68 -3.90 -6.44 -2.69
C CYS A 68 -5.30 -5.84 -2.46
N ASP A 69 -6.07 -6.42 -1.54
CA ASP A 69 -7.39 -5.93 -1.16
C ASP A 69 -7.34 -4.83 -0.09
N GLN A 70 -6.15 -4.49 0.41
CA GLN A 70 -5.94 -3.44 1.41
C GLN A 70 -5.67 -2.08 0.77
N ASP A 71 -6.14 -1.02 1.43
CA ASP A 71 -5.92 0.35 0.97
C ASP A 71 -4.53 0.86 1.40
N ALA A 72 -3.64 1.07 0.42
CA ALA A 72 -2.32 1.65 0.66
C ALA A 72 -2.36 3.10 1.19
N ASN A 73 -3.50 3.80 1.13
CA ASN A 73 -3.68 5.13 1.74
C ASN A 73 -4.08 5.08 3.22
N ASP A 74 -4.39 3.89 3.75
CA ASP A 74 -4.62 3.74 5.18
C ASP A 74 -3.28 3.85 5.93
N LEU A 75 -3.03 5.02 6.52
CA LEU A 75 -1.82 5.28 7.31
C LEU A 75 -1.79 4.47 8.61
N THR A 76 -2.91 3.88 9.05
CA THR A 76 -2.87 2.93 10.18
C THR A 76 -2.24 1.59 9.79
N LEU A 77 -2.27 1.26 8.50
CA LEU A 77 -1.63 0.08 7.92
C LEU A 77 -0.21 0.38 7.43
N THR A 78 -0.04 1.51 6.74
CA THR A 78 1.22 1.89 6.08
C THR A 78 2.15 2.75 6.94
N GLY A 79 1.65 3.27 8.06
CA GLY A 79 2.36 4.18 8.96
C GLY A 79 2.28 5.65 8.52
N ASP A 80 2.58 6.54 9.47
CA ASP A 80 2.56 7.99 9.29
C ASP A 80 3.84 8.64 9.84
N VAL A 81 4.18 9.83 9.37
CA VAL A 81 5.25 10.66 9.93
C VAL A 81 4.73 11.34 11.20
N THR A 82 5.56 11.38 12.25
CA THR A 82 5.14 11.92 13.56
C THR A 82 6.24 12.69 14.30
N ASP A 83 7.41 12.86 13.67
CA ASP A 83 8.62 13.43 14.27
C ASP A 83 9.19 14.60 13.45
N GLU A 84 8.33 15.33 12.75
CA GLU A 84 8.69 16.56 12.05
C GLU A 84 9.26 17.60 13.01
N ALA A 85 10.42 18.15 12.66
CA ALA A 85 11.09 19.15 13.46
C ALA A 85 11.87 20.13 12.58
N ASP A 86 11.90 21.39 13.02
CA ASP A 86 12.71 22.44 12.44
C ASP A 86 13.22 23.40 13.54
N ASN A 87 14.28 24.15 13.26
CA ASN A 87 14.90 25.07 14.23
C ASN A 87 14.20 26.44 14.32
N CYS A 88 13.42 26.82 13.30
CA CYS A 88 12.74 28.08 13.18
C CYS A 88 11.22 27.91 13.04
N ASP A 89 10.73 26.72 12.66
CA ASP A 89 9.30 26.46 12.44
C ASP A 89 8.69 25.44 13.41
N SER A 90 7.37 25.52 13.60
CA SER A 90 6.59 24.62 14.45
C SER A 90 5.23 24.32 13.84
N GLY A 91 4.69 23.13 14.06
CA GLY A 91 3.42 22.72 13.45
C GLY A 91 3.57 22.30 11.98
N LEU A 92 4.76 21.80 11.64
CA LEU A 92 5.02 21.13 10.38
C LEU A 92 4.17 19.88 10.24
N GLU A 93 3.83 19.56 9.00
CA GLU A 93 3.05 18.38 8.62
C GLU A 93 3.70 17.77 7.39
N ALA A 94 4.00 16.46 7.44
CA ALA A 94 4.45 15.75 6.27
C ALA A 94 3.31 15.53 5.27
N THR A 95 3.64 15.62 3.98
CA THR A 95 2.76 15.25 2.88
C THR A 95 3.42 14.15 2.07
N TYR A 96 2.65 13.40 1.28
CA TYR A 96 3.21 12.35 0.45
C TYR A 96 2.63 12.31 -0.97
N SER A 97 3.40 11.70 -1.86
CA SER A 97 2.98 11.38 -3.22
C SER A 97 3.46 9.98 -3.61
N ASP A 98 2.62 9.24 -4.33
CA ASP A 98 2.85 7.84 -4.64
C ASP A 98 3.16 7.64 -6.13
N ALA A 99 4.18 6.84 -6.41
CA ALA A 99 4.44 6.28 -7.73
C ALA A 99 4.25 4.77 -7.67
N VAL A 100 3.40 4.24 -8.56
CA VAL A 100 3.03 2.81 -8.59
C VAL A 100 3.73 2.14 -9.77
N ALA A 101 4.35 0.99 -9.52
CA ALA A 101 4.89 0.09 -10.54
C ALA A 101 4.25 -1.29 -10.40
N ASP A 102 4.09 -2.00 -11.51
CA ASP A 102 3.58 -3.37 -11.51
C ASP A 102 4.49 -4.30 -10.71
N GLY A 103 3.88 -5.25 -9.99
CA GLY A 103 4.56 -6.30 -9.25
C GLY A 103 5.00 -7.48 -10.12
N ASN A 104 5.21 -8.64 -9.50
CA ASN A 104 5.63 -9.84 -10.22
C ASN A 104 4.45 -10.62 -10.79
N CYS A 105 3.26 -10.44 -10.21
CA CYS A 105 2.01 -11.04 -10.63
C CYS A 105 0.98 -9.96 -11.03
N ALA A 106 -0.07 -10.36 -11.74
CA ALA A 106 -1.28 -9.56 -11.90
C ALA A 106 -1.81 -9.12 -10.52
N ASN A 107 -2.22 -7.86 -10.41
CA ASN A 107 -2.77 -7.26 -9.18
C ASN A 107 -1.76 -7.07 -8.02
N GLU A 108 -0.51 -7.50 -8.17
CA GLU A 108 0.60 -7.05 -7.31
C GLU A 108 1.16 -5.70 -7.79
N SER A 109 1.68 -4.90 -6.85
CA SER A 109 2.36 -3.65 -7.19
C SER A 109 3.42 -3.27 -6.16
N VAL A 110 4.34 -2.40 -6.58
CA VAL A 110 5.28 -1.74 -5.68
C VAL A 110 4.99 -0.25 -5.71
N ILE A 111 4.62 0.30 -4.56
CA ILE A 111 4.35 1.72 -4.38
C ILE A 111 5.57 2.37 -3.74
N THR A 112 6.15 3.33 -4.44
CA THR A 112 7.20 4.21 -3.92
C THR A 112 6.54 5.50 -3.42
N ARG A 113 6.40 5.60 -2.10
CA ARG A 113 5.82 6.78 -1.43
C ARG A 113 6.92 7.77 -1.09
N THR A 114 6.85 8.97 -1.66
CA THR A 114 7.78 10.08 -1.36
C THR A 114 7.12 11.04 -0.38
N TRP A 115 7.63 11.06 0.85
CA TRP A 115 7.25 12.00 1.90
C TRP A 115 8.01 13.31 1.75
N SER A 116 7.35 14.44 2.04
CA SER A 116 7.88 15.79 1.93
C SER A 116 7.41 16.64 3.11
N VAL A 117 8.35 17.32 3.75
CA VAL A 117 8.09 18.38 4.75
C VAL A 117 8.70 19.67 4.24
N THR A 118 7.92 20.75 4.24
CA THR A 118 8.34 22.08 3.82
C THR A 118 8.03 23.07 4.93
N ASP A 119 9.02 23.85 5.35
CA ASP A 119 8.82 24.93 6.32
C ASP A 119 8.17 26.18 5.71
N ASP A 120 7.78 27.12 6.55
CA ASP A 120 7.21 28.42 6.18
C ASP A 120 8.13 29.28 5.29
N CYS A 121 9.43 28.98 5.26
CA CYS A 121 10.43 29.66 4.45
C CYS A 121 10.71 28.95 3.11
N GLY A 122 10.08 27.80 2.87
CA GLY A 122 10.18 27.01 1.66
C GLY A 122 11.36 26.04 1.62
N ASN A 123 12.12 25.86 2.71
CA ASN A 123 13.12 24.81 2.76
C ASN A 123 12.41 23.46 2.88
N THR A 124 12.88 22.46 2.13
CA THR A 124 12.16 21.19 1.97
C THR A 124 13.09 20.01 2.19
N ALA A 125 12.60 18.99 2.90
CA ALA A 125 13.22 17.68 3.02
C ALA A 125 12.30 16.61 2.45
N THR A 126 12.88 15.61 1.77
CA THR A 126 12.13 14.47 1.23
C THR A 126 12.79 13.14 1.59
N LEU A 127 11.96 12.13 1.82
CA LEU A 127 12.36 10.76 2.14
C LEU A 127 11.39 9.77 1.46
N VAL A 128 11.82 8.52 1.30
CA VAL A 128 11.06 7.51 0.55
C VAL A 128 10.76 6.30 1.43
N GLN A 129 9.55 5.80 1.29
CA GLN A 129 9.07 4.53 1.82
C GLN A 129 8.64 3.63 0.65
N THR A 130 8.90 2.33 0.76
CA THR A 130 8.42 1.31 -0.17
C THR A 130 7.27 0.53 0.43
N ILE A 131 6.14 0.43 -0.27
CA ILE A 131 4.99 -0.40 0.09
C ILE A 131 4.84 -1.48 -0.98
N ASN A 132 4.96 -2.74 -0.60
CA ASN A 132 4.73 -3.87 -1.50
C ASN A 132 3.29 -4.34 -1.36
N VAL A 133 2.58 -4.42 -2.47
CA VAL A 133 1.23 -4.98 -2.55
C VAL A 133 1.36 -6.36 -3.17
N VAL A 134 1.00 -7.38 -2.40
CA VAL A 134 1.13 -8.80 -2.78
C VAL A 134 -0.22 -9.49 -2.75
N ASP A 135 -0.32 -10.62 -3.44
CA ASP A 135 -1.43 -11.55 -3.27
C ASP A 135 -0.89 -12.87 -2.73
N THR A 136 -1.20 -13.15 -1.46
CA THR A 136 -0.83 -14.41 -0.81
C THR A 136 -2.03 -15.28 -0.44
N THR A 137 -3.23 -14.84 -0.83
CA THR A 137 -4.49 -15.48 -0.42
C THR A 137 -4.90 -16.48 -1.47
N ALA A 138 -5.25 -17.70 -1.05
CA ALA A 138 -5.77 -18.71 -1.99
C ALA A 138 -7.24 -18.45 -2.31
N PRO A 139 -7.69 -18.74 -3.55
CA PRO A 139 -9.07 -18.55 -3.93
C PRO A 139 -9.99 -19.53 -3.20
N THR A 140 -11.28 -19.26 -3.23
CA THR A 140 -12.33 -20.08 -2.62
C THR A 140 -13.38 -20.45 -3.65
N PHE A 141 -14.03 -21.61 -3.46
CA PHE A 141 -15.13 -22.08 -4.29
C PHE A 141 -15.88 -23.21 -3.58
N THR A 142 -17.09 -23.50 -4.06
CA THR A 142 -17.93 -24.61 -3.61
C THR A 142 -17.97 -25.71 -4.67
N VAL A 143 -17.63 -26.94 -4.27
CA VAL A 143 -17.79 -28.12 -5.14
C VAL A 143 -19.22 -28.64 -5.16
N PRO A 144 -19.67 -29.23 -6.28
CA PRO A 144 -20.95 -29.89 -6.33
C PRO A 144 -21.00 -31.09 -5.37
N ALA A 145 -22.22 -31.42 -4.91
CA ALA A 145 -22.43 -32.57 -4.04
C ALA A 145 -22.05 -33.88 -4.74
N ASP A 146 -21.72 -34.90 -3.94
CA ASP A 146 -21.54 -36.25 -4.43
C ASP A 146 -22.83 -36.73 -5.14
N VAL A 147 -22.65 -37.48 -6.23
CA VAL A 147 -23.76 -37.90 -7.09
C VAL A 147 -23.63 -39.37 -7.48
N THR A 148 -24.76 -39.96 -7.85
CA THR A 148 -24.83 -41.32 -8.39
C THR A 148 -25.48 -41.26 -9.77
N ILE A 149 -24.86 -41.89 -10.78
CA ILE A 149 -25.32 -41.91 -12.17
C ILE A 149 -25.37 -43.35 -12.70
N GLU A 150 -26.20 -43.58 -13.73
CA GLU A 150 -26.27 -44.89 -14.39
C GLU A 150 -25.01 -45.17 -15.21
N CYS A 151 -24.70 -46.46 -15.43
CA CYS A 151 -23.52 -46.89 -16.19
C CYS A 151 -23.53 -46.49 -17.68
N ASP A 152 -24.66 -46.04 -18.21
CA ASP A 152 -24.80 -45.53 -19.57
C ASP A 152 -24.66 -44.00 -19.68
N GLN A 153 -24.48 -43.30 -18.55
CA GLN A 153 -24.32 -41.84 -18.51
C GLN A 153 -22.84 -41.43 -18.56
N ASP A 154 -22.60 -40.24 -19.11
CA ASP A 154 -21.26 -39.64 -19.16
C ASP A 154 -20.97 -38.83 -17.90
N ALA A 155 -19.97 -39.28 -17.12
CA ALA A 155 -19.51 -38.57 -15.92
C ALA A 155 -18.88 -37.20 -16.21
N ASN A 156 -18.45 -36.92 -17.45
CA ASN A 156 -17.93 -35.61 -17.84
C ASN A 156 -19.04 -34.59 -18.16
N ASN A 157 -20.30 -35.04 -18.24
CA ASN A 157 -21.41 -34.13 -18.44
C ASN A 157 -21.72 -33.39 -17.13
N LEU A 158 -21.21 -32.16 -16.99
CA LEU A 158 -21.42 -31.32 -15.81
C LEU A 158 -22.89 -30.95 -15.57
N THR A 159 -23.78 -31.05 -16.57
CA THR A 159 -25.23 -30.89 -16.32
C THR A 159 -25.81 -32.04 -15.48
N LEU A 160 -25.14 -33.19 -15.47
CA LEU A 160 -25.50 -34.37 -14.67
C LEU A 160 -24.71 -34.42 -13.36
N THR A 161 -23.39 -34.14 -13.43
CA THR A 161 -22.49 -34.26 -12.27
C THR A 161 -22.35 -32.98 -11.45
N GLY A 162 -22.86 -31.86 -11.95
CA GLY A 162 -22.70 -30.54 -11.35
C GLY A 162 -21.39 -29.88 -11.77
N ASP A 163 -21.34 -28.56 -11.59
CA ASP A 163 -20.15 -27.74 -11.75
C ASP A 163 -19.87 -27.00 -10.44
N VAL A 164 -18.67 -26.45 -10.30
CA VAL A 164 -18.32 -25.57 -9.18
C VAL A 164 -19.15 -24.28 -9.21
N THR A 165 -19.21 -23.62 -8.05
CA THR A 165 -19.92 -22.35 -7.84
C THR A 165 -19.19 -21.50 -6.82
N ASP A 166 -19.56 -20.22 -6.74
CA ASP A 166 -19.03 -19.26 -5.76
C ASP A 166 -17.50 -19.12 -5.81
N GLU A 167 -16.92 -19.19 -7.01
CA GLU A 167 -15.51 -18.87 -7.25
C GLU A 167 -15.24 -17.43 -6.87
N ALA A 168 -14.36 -17.23 -5.90
CA ALA A 168 -14.03 -15.92 -5.38
C ALA A 168 -12.60 -15.87 -4.87
N ASP A 169 -11.96 -14.74 -5.11
CA ASP A 169 -10.68 -14.38 -4.56
C ASP A 169 -10.69 -12.88 -4.20
N ASN A 170 -9.81 -12.45 -3.30
CA ASN A 170 -9.74 -11.04 -2.90
C ASN A 170 -8.95 -10.18 -3.91
N CYS A 171 -8.13 -10.82 -4.74
CA CYS A 171 -7.20 -10.20 -5.68
C CYS A 171 -7.47 -10.55 -7.13
N ASP A 172 -8.13 -11.67 -7.40
CA ASP A 172 -8.47 -12.13 -8.74
C ASP A 172 -10.00 -12.17 -8.97
N SER A 173 -10.41 -11.68 -10.13
CA SER A 173 -11.82 -11.70 -10.58
C SER A 173 -12.05 -12.56 -11.82
N SER A 174 -11.00 -13.10 -12.43
CA SER A 174 -11.02 -13.99 -13.59
C SER A 174 -10.67 -15.42 -13.23
N LEU A 175 -11.44 -15.98 -12.31
CA LEU A 175 -11.28 -17.33 -11.80
C LEU A 175 -12.06 -18.35 -12.64
N GLU A 176 -11.44 -19.51 -12.89
CA GLU A 176 -12.07 -20.66 -13.54
C GLU A 176 -11.49 -21.94 -12.93
N ALA A 177 -12.35 -22.78 -12.34
CA ALA A 177 -11.89 -24.04 -11.78
C ALA A 177 -11.64 -25.08 -12.88
N THR A 178 -10.71 -25.98 -12.61
CA THR A 178 -10.45 -27.15 -13.45
C THR A 178 -10.61 -28.42 -12.62
N TYR A 179 -10.75 -29.58 -13.26
CA TYR A 179 -10.80 -30.84 -12.54
C TYR A 179 -9.99 -31.95 -13.17
N SER A 180 -9.67 -32.95 -12.34
CA SER A 180 -9.06 -34.22 -12.77
C SER A 180 -9.73 -35.40 -12.07
N ASP A 181 -9.92 -36.49 -12.81
CA ASP A 181 -10.66 -37.65 -12.35
C ASP A 181 -9.73 -38.84 -12.07
N ALA A 182 -9.91 -39.47 -10.92
CA ALA A 182 -9.34 -40.77 -10.60
C ALA A 182 -10.46 -41.81 -10.51
N VAL A 183 -10.36 -42.88 -11.30
CA VAL A 183 -11.40 -43.92 -11.40
C VAL A 183 -10.95 -45.17 -10.67
N ALA A 184 -11.80 -45.69 -9.79
CA ALA A 184 -11.67 -47.00 -9.16
C ALA A 184 -12.81 -47.93 -9.58
N ASP A 185 -12.52 -49.22 -9.71
CA ASP A 185 -13.55 -50.22 -10.02
C ASP A 185 -14.61 -50.28 -8.91
N GLY A 186 -15.87 -50.41 -9.32
CA GLY A 186 -17.00 -50.63 -8.43
C GLY A 186 -17.14 -52.09 -8.00
N ASN A 187 -18.28 -52.43 -7.40
CA ASN A 187 -18.51 -53.78 -6.89
C ASN A 187 -18.94 -54.76 -7.99
N CYS A 188 -19.61 -54.26 -9.03
CA CYS A 188 -20.03 -55.06 -10.19
C CYS A 188 -19.29 -54.64 -11.47
N ALA A 189 -19.38 -55.49 -12.50
CA ALA A 189 -18.86 -55.16 -13.81
C ALA A 189 -19.56 -53.90 -14.36
N ASN A 190 -18.76 -52.96 -14.88
CA ASN A 190 -19.19 -51.65 -15.38
C ASN A 190 -19.66 -50.65 -14.31
N GLU A 191 -19.51 -50.96 -13.02
CA GLU A 191 -19.61 -49.96 -11.95
C GLU A 191 -18.24 -49.34 -11.68
N SER A 192 -18.22 -48.08 -11.25
CA SER A 192 -17.00 -47.39 -10.84
C SER A 192 -17.29 -46.31 -9.80
N VAL A 193 -16.24 -45.93 -9.07
CA VAL A 193 -16.24 -44.75 -8.21
C VAL A 193 -15.22 -43.78 -8.80
N ILE A 194 -15.67 -42.58 -9.16
CA ILE A 194 -14.83 -41.52 -9.69
C ILE A 194 -14.63 -40.50 -8.58
N THR A 195 -13.37 -40.30 -8.18
CA THR A 195 -12.95 -39.19 -7.33
C THR A 195 -12.51 -38.05 -8.22
N ARG A 196 -13.36 -37.02 -8.33
CA ARG A 196 -13.06 -35.79 -9.07
C ARG A 196 -12.40 -34.79 -8.13
N THR A 197 -11.18 -34.37 -8.46
CA THR A 197 -10.45 -33.32 -7.74
C THR A 197 -10.55 -32.02 -8.52
N TRP A 198 -11.26 -31.06 -7.96
CA TRP A 198 -11.37 -29.70 -8.46
C TRP A 198 -10.20 -28.86 -7.95
N SER A 199 -9.64 -28.01 -8.82
CA SER A 199 -8.54 -27.10 -8.54
C SER A 199 -8.90 -25.71 -9.04
N LEU A 200 -8.79 -24.72 -8.16
CA LEU A 200 -8.91 -23.31 -8.49
C LEU A 200 -7.58 -22.62 -8.18
N THR A 201 -7.09 -21.84 -9.14
CA THR A 201 -5.80 -21.15 -9.07
C THR A 201 -6.02 -19.71 -9.52
N ASP A 202 -5.56 -18.74 -8.72
CA ASP A 202 -5.55 -17.34 -9.12
C ASP A 202 -4.36 -17.01 -10.05
N ASP A 203 -4.35 -15.78 -10.57
CA ASP A 203 -3.27 -15.25 -11.40
C ASP A 203 -1.88 -15.26 -10.73
N CYS A 204 -1.81 -15.27 -9.39
CA CYS A 204 -0.57 -15.29 -8.60
C CYS A 204 -0.10 -16.70 -8.23
N GLY A 205 -0.89 -17.70 -8.61
CA GLY A 205 -0.58 -19.10 -8.40
C GLY A 205 -0.91 -19.60 -7.00
N ASN A 206 -1.67 -18.86 -6.18
CA ASN A 206 -2.24 -19.44 -4.97
C ASN A 206 -3.38 -20.39 -5.38
N THR A 207 -3.53 -21.50 -4.66
CA THR A 207 -4.39 -22.62 -5.09
C THR A 207 -5.25 -23.18 -3.98
N ALA A 208 -6.47 -23.56 -4.35
CA ALA A 208 -7.38 -24.34 -3.52
C ALA A 208 -7.82 -25.61 -4.26
N THR A 209 -7.93 -26.72 -3.53
CA THR A 209 -8.39 -28.00 -4.08
C THR A 209 -9.47 -28.63 -3.21
N LEU A 210 -10.50 -29.17 -3.86
CA LEU A 210 -11.64 -29.81 -3.22
C LEU A 210 -12.04 -31.06 -4.02
N VAL A 211 -12.75 -32.00 -3.39
CA VAL A 211 -13.10 -33.29 -4.02
C VAL A 211 -14.59 -33.53 -4.07
N GLN A 212 -15.02 -34.19 -5.14
CA GLN A 212 -16.37 -34.69 -5.35
C GLN A 212 -16.29 -36.20 -5.67
N THR A 213 -17.22 -36.98 -5.13
CA THR A 213 -17.36 -38.42 -5.45
C THR A 213 -18.54 -38.64 -6.38
N ILE A 214 -18.30 -39.31 -7.51
CA ILE A 214 -19.33 -39.73 -8.46
C ILE A 214 -19.38 -41.26 -8.48
N ASN A 215 -20.51 -41.83 -8.06
CA ASN A 215 -20.74 -43.27 -8.12
C ASN A 215 -21.43 -43.63 -9.43
N VAL A 216 -20.86 -44.56 -10.18
CA VAL A 216 -21.44 -45.14 -11.40
C VAL A 216 -21.97 -46.52 -11.07
N VAL A 217 -23.28 -46.69 -11.11
CA VAL A 217 -23.97 -47.93 -10.71
C VAL A 217 -25.05 -48.28 -11.72
N ASP A 218 -25.35 -49.57 -11.89
CA ASP A 218 -26.53 -50.02 -12.65
C ASP A 218 -27.71 -50.19 -11.68
N THR A 219 -28.71 -49.31 -11.78
CA THR A 219 -29.96 -49.48 -11.01
C THR A 219 -31.14 -49.94 -11.89
N THR A 220 -30.89 -50.15 -13.17
CA THR A 220 -31.92 -50.45 -14.16
C THR A 220 -32.15 -51.95 -14.28
N ALA A 221 -33.33 -52.42 -13.84
CA ALA A 221 -33.67 -53.84 -13.93
C ALA A 221 -33.77 -54.34 -15.40
N PRO A 222 -33.33 -55.59 -15.70
CA PRO A 222 -33.46 -56.13 -17.04
C PRO A 222 -34.93 -56.40 -17.40
N THR A 223 -35.30 -56.15 -18.66
CA THR A 223 -36.64 -56.48 -19.18
C THR A 223 -36.58 -57.70 -20.11
N PHE A 224 -37.60 -58.56 -20.07
CA PHE A 224 -37.76 -59.65 -21.03
C PHE A 224 -39.22 -59.77 -21.49
N THR A 225 -39.42 -60.11 -22.76
CA THR A 225 -40.73 -60.40 -23.35
C THR A 225 -40.82 -61.86 -23.75
N VAL A 226 -41.85 -62.57 -23.25
CA VAL A 226 -42.11 -63.96 -23.62
C VAL A 226 -42.61 -64.02 -25.07
N PRO A 227 -42.13 -64.95 -25.91
CA PRO A 227 -42.65 -65.15 -27.26
C PRO A 227 -44.16 -65.46 -27.24
N ALA A 228 -44.87 -65.06 -28.30
CA ALA A 228 -46.28 -65.44 -28.45
C ALA A 228 -46.42 -66.97 -28.54
N ASP A 229 -47.46 -67.52 -27.91
CA ASP A 229 -47.79 -68.95 -28.02
C ASP A 229 -47.98 -69.32 -29.50
N VAL A 230 -47.39 -70.46 -29.90
CA VAL A 230 -47.45 -71.02 -31.27
C VAL A 230 -48.70 -71.87 -31.47
#